data_AF-A0A4S2SAJ7-F1
#
_entry.id   AF-A0A4S2SAJ7-F1
#
_cell.length_a   1.000
_cell.length_b   1.000
_cell.length_c   1.000
_cell.angle_alpha   90.00
_cell.angle_beta   90.00
_cell.angle_gamma   90.00
#
_symmetry.space_group_name_H-M   'P 1'
#
loop_
_entity.id
_entity.type
_entity.pdbx_description
1 polymer ?
#
loop_
_entity_poly.entity_id
_entity_poly.type
_entity_poly.pdbx_seq_one_letter_code
_entity_poly.pdbx_strand_id
1 'polypeptide(L)'
;MIDWTKYTKIAEGVARKLADEYPGIDAEDIRQQILLHVWEKRSTYEAAAYPDGQLRNNFRKIGVSYAGRERYAYIYHSAEYVYTSSEIRQLFERAFFQPELWEKAPTRDDGVSVAAGGIVVALWDLDRAYSALAPLDAAVIAKRYERGDALSPAETMRLSRAIDKIARSLNNGVVKRQNEAKAHGANNRGQTVNADFAPA
;
A
#
# COMPACT_ATOMS: atom_id res chain seq x y z
N MET A 1 1.72 -30.33 -14.45
CA MET A 1 2.90 -29.45 -14.59
C MET A 1 2.44 -28.02 -14.62
N ILE A 2 2.93 -27.18 -13.69
CA ILE A 2 2.61 -25.74 -13.62
C ILE A 2 3.17 -25.01 -14.85
N ASP A 3 2.33 -24.17 -15.47
CA ASP A 3 2.76 -23.19 -16.47
C ASP A 3 3.38 -21.97 -15.77
N TRP A 4 4.70 -22.05 -15.53
CA TRP A 4 5.46 -20.99 -14.86
C TRP A 4 5.47 -19.67 -15.64
N THR A 5 5.39 -19.71 -16.96
CA THR A 5 5.36 -18.51 -17.81
C THR A 5 4.07 -17.74 -17.55
N LYS A 6 2.92 -18.43 -17.56
CA LYS A 6 1.62 -17.86 -17.23
C LYS A 6 1.60 -17.29 -15.81
N TYR A 7 2.04 -18.07 -14.83
CA TYR A 7 1.99 -17.68 -13.42
C TYR A 7 2.87 -16.46 -13.15
N THR A 8 4.07 -16.42 -13.72
CA THR A 8 4.99 -15.28 -13.60
C THR A 8 4.37 -14.01 -14.16
N LYS A 9 3.76 -14.05 -15.35
CA LYS A 9 3.12 -12.89 -15.97
C LYS A 9 1.94 -12.36 -15.16
N ILE A 10 1.12 -13.26 -14.60
CA ILE A 10 -0.01 -12.86 -13.75
C ILE A 10 0.50 -12.27 -12.43
N ALA A 11 1.49 -12.91 -11.80
CA ALA A 11 2.10 -12.45 -10.54
C ALA A 11 2.73 -11.07 -10.70
N GLU A 12 3.47 -10.82 -11.78
CA GLU A 12 4.06 -9.52 -12.08
C GLU A 12 3.00 -8.42 -12.21
N GLY A 13 1.92 -8.68 -12.95
CA GLY A 13 0.82 -7.71 -13.11
C GLY A 13 0.09 -7.41 -11.79
N VAL A 14 -0.03 -8.39 -10.90
CA VAL A 14 -0.59 -8.20 -9.55
C VAL A 14 0.38 -7.43 -8.66
N ALA A 15 1.65 -7.80 -8.68
CA ALA A 15 2.68 -7.22 -7.82
C ALA A 15 2.91 -5.74 -8.09
N ARG A 16 2.94 -5.31 -9.35
CA ARG A 16 3.04 -3.88 -9.71
C ARG A 16 1.90 -3.06 -9.12
N LYS A 17 0.66 -3.54 -9.26
CA LYS A 17 -0.52 -2.87 -8.68
C LYS A 17 -0.44 -2.79 -7.16
N LEU A 18 0.05 -3.84 -6.51
CA LEU A 18 0.21 -3.84 -5.06
C LEU A 18 1.34 -2.94 -4.59
N ALA A 19 2.44 -2.81 -5.32
CA ALA A 19 3.49 -1.85 -5.00
C ALA A 19 2.98 -0.40 -5.09
N ASP A 20 2.07 -0.11 -6.03
CA ASP A 20 1.39 1.19 -6.09
C ASP A 20 0.46 1.42 -4.87
N GLU A 21 -0.23 0.37 -4.41
CA GLU A 21 -1.13 0.41 -3.24
C GLU A 21 -0.37 0.46 -1.90
N TYR A 22 0.83 -0.11 -1.84
CA TYR A 22 1.68 -0.23 -0.65
C TYR A 22 3.03 0.46 -0.88
N PRO A 23 3.09 1.79 -0.68
CA PRO A 23 4.33 2.54 -0.83
C PRO A 23 5.45 1.97 0.04
N GLY A 24 6.63 1.79 -0.57
CA GLY A 24 7.81 1.28 0.10
C GLY A 24 8.04 -0.21 0.01
N ILE A 25 7.18 -0.95 -0.69
CA ILE A 25 7.33 -2.38 -0.90
C ILE A 25 7.59 -2.62 -2.38
N ASP A 26 8.70 -3.28 -2.68
CA ASP A 26 9.10 -3.50 -4.07
C ASP A 26 8.22 -4.56 -4.75
N ALA A 27 7.77 -4.24 -5.97
CA ALA A 27 6.95 -5.14 -6.77
C ALA A 27 7.66 -6.49 -7.02
N GLU A 28 8.98 -6.48 -7.10
CA GLU A 28 9.76 -7.70 -7.28
C GLU A 28 9.68 -8.62 -6.06
N ASP A 29 9.75 -8.08 -4.84
CA ASP A 29 9.61 -8.86 -3.61
C ASP A 29 8.21 -9.46 -3.48
N ILE A 30 7.17 -8.66 -3.79
CA ILE A 30 5.78 -9.14 -3.82
C ILE A 30 5.62 -10.27 -4.84
N ARG A 31 6.20 -10.12 -6.04
CA ARG A 31 6.15 -11.14 -7.10
C ARG A 31 6.86 -12.42 -6.65
N GLN A 32 8.06 -12.31 -6.09
CA GLN A 32 8.82 -13.45 -5.59
C GLN A 32 8.05 -14.19 -4.51
N GLN A 33 7.41 -13.48 -3.58
CA GLN A 33 6.61 -14.14 -2.55
C GLN A 33 5.38 -14.86 -3.11
N ILE A 34 4.68 -14.25 -4.07
CA ILE A 34 3.55 -14.92 -4.73
C ILE A 34 4.01 -16.23 -5.36
N LEU A 35 5.13 -16.22 -6.08
CA LEU A 35 5.65 -17.41 -6.75
C LEU A 35 6.20 -18.45 -5.79
N LEU A 36 6.84 -18.04 -4.70
CA LEU A 36 7.27 -18.93 -3.62
C LEU A 36 6.07 -19.66 -3.01
N HIS A 37 4.98 -18.95 -2.72
CA HIS A 37 3.76 -19.56 -2.20
C HIS A 37 3.13 -20.57 -3.17
N VAL A 38 3.16 -20.28 -4.47
CA VAL A 38 2.70 -21.22 -5.50
C VAL A 38 3.58 -22.46 -5.51
N TRP A 39 4.89 -22.31 -5.43
CA TRP A 39 5.85 -23.42 -5.39
C TRP A 39 5.62 -24.33 -4.18
N GLU A 40 5.48 -23.74 -2.99
CA GLU A 40 5.19 -24.47 -1.74
C GLU A 40 3.87 -25.25 -1.82
N LYS A 41 2.87 -24.70 -2.52
CA LYS A 41 1.54 -25.31 -2.70
C LYS A 41 1.34 -25.89 -4.09
N ARG A 42 2.42 -26.31 -4.77
CA ARG A 42 2.37 -26.73 -6.18
C ARG A 42 1.31 -27.79 -6.47
N SER A 43 1.13 -28.77 -5.58
CA SER A 43 0.13 -29.83 -5.75
C SER A 43 -1.30 -29.28 -5.86
N THR A 44 -1.64 -28.26 -5.07
CA THR A 44 -2.94 -27.59 -5.13
C THR A 44 -3.12 -26.84 -6.44
N TYR A 45 -2.11 -26.09 -6.87
CA TYR A 45 -2.18 -25.28 -8.10
C TYR A 45 -2.17 -26.14 -9.37
N GLU A 46 -1.49 -27.29 -9.34
CA GLU A 46 -1.51 -28.27 -10.43
C GLU A 46 -2.87 -28.97 -10.54
N ALA A 47 -3.47 -29.38 -9.41
CA ALA A 47 -4.74 -30.08 -9.39
C ALA A 47 -5.92 -29.18 -9.77
N ALA A 48 -5.90 -27.90 -9.35
CA ALA A 48 -7.05 -27.01 -9.50
C ALA A 48 -7.20 -26.37 -10.89
N ALA A 49 -6.13 -26.34 -11.70
CA ALA A 49 -6.13 -25.75 -13.04
C ALA A 49 -6.84 -24.39 -13.14
N TYR A 50 -6.57 -23.49 -12.19
CA TYR A 50 -7.34 -22.26 -12.02
C TYR A 50 -7.37 -21.37 -13.28
N PRO A 51 -8.55 -20.78 -13.62
CA PRO A 51 -8.64 -19.75 -14.65
C PRO A 51 -7.93 -18.47 -14.21
N ASP A 52 -7.53 -17.64 -15.17
CA ASP A 52 -6.71 -16.44 -14.95
C ASP A 52 -7.30 -15.47 -13.93
N GLY A 53 -8.63 -15.27 -13.95
CA GLY A 53 -9.31 -14.41 -12.99
C GLY A 53 -9.18 -14.89 -11.55
N GLN A 54 -9.26 -16.21 -11.34
CA GLN A 54 -9.11 -16.80 -10.01
C GLN A 54 -7.65 -16.79 -9.54
N LEU A 55 -6.70 -17.03 -10.45
CA LEU A 55 -5.27 -16.87 -10.15
C LEU A 55 -4.94 -15.45 -9.71
N ARG A 56 -5.41 -14.43 -10.45
CA ARG A 56 -5.23 -13.02 -10.08
C ARG A 56 -5.74 -12.73 -8.68
N ASN A 57 -6.94 -13.22 -8.35
CA ASN A 57 -7.53 -13.03 -7.03
C ASN A 57 -6.72 -13.72 -5.92
N ASN A 58 -6.28 -14.96 -6.14
CA ASN A 58 -5.46 -15.70 -5.19
C ASN A 58 -4.09 -15.02 -4.98
N PHE A 59 -3.43 -14.63 -6.06
CA PHE A 59 -2.14 -13.92 -6.00
C PHE A 59 -2.29 -12.57 -5.30
N ARG A 60 -3.39 -11.85 -5.54
CA ARG A 60 -3.66 -10.59 -4.84
C ARG A 60 -3.78 -10.81 -3.33
N LYS A 61 -4.49 -11.87 -2.89
CA LYS A 61 -4.60 -12.19 -1.46
C LYS A 61 -3.23 -12.48 -0.83
N ILE A 62 -2.39 -13.25 -1.50
CA ILE A 62 -1.03 -13.57 -1.05
C ILE A 62 -0.19 -12.30 -0.96
N GLY A 63 -0.18 -11.50 -2.03
CA GLY A 63 0.58 -10.26 -2.11
C GLY A 63 0.14 -9.22 -1.06
N VAL A 64 -1.17 -9.04 -0.84
CA VAL A 64 -1.72 -8.18 0.22
C VAL A 64 -1.26 -8.62 1.60
N SER A 65 -1.26 -9.94 1.86
CA SER A 65 -0.79 -10.47 3.14
C SER A 65 0.70 -10.21 3.36
N TYR A 66 1.53 -10.43 2.34
CA TYR A 66 2.96 -10.11 2.40
C TYR A 66 3.18 -8.60 2.62
N ALA A 67 2.59 -7.77 1.76
CA ALA A 67 2.76 -6.33 1.80
C ALA A 67 2.27 -5.71 3.12
N GLY A 68 1.17 -6.24 3.68
CA GLY A 68 0.70 -5.84 5.00
C GLY A 68 1.71 -6.12 6.13
N ARG A 69 2.38 -7.28 6.10
CA ARG A 69 3.41 -7.63 7.11
C ARG A 69 4.65 -6.75 6.99
N GLU A 70 5.16 -6.56 5.78
CA GLU A 70 6.34 -5.71 5.53
C GLU A 70 6.06 -4.26 5.91
N ARG A 71 4.86 -3.74 5.57
CA ARG A 71 4.44 -2.40 6.00
C ARG A 71 4.39 -2.29 7.52
N TYR A 72 3.85 -3.29 8.22
CA TYR A 72 3.81 -3.28 9.69
C TYR A 72 5.22 -3.27 10.29
N ALA A 73 6.13 -4.09 9.76
CA ALA A 73 7.53 -4.10 10.16
C ALA A 73 8.19 -2.73 9.92
N TYR A 74 7.95 -2.11 8.74
CA TYR A 74 8.44 -0.77 8.44
C TYR A 74 7.96 0.27 9.44
N ILE A 75 6.65 0.31 9.73
CA ILE A 75 6.07 1.27 10.70
C ILE A 75 6.70 1.06 12.07
N TYR A 76 6.85 -0.20 12.50
CA TYR A 76 7.44 -0.55 13.79
C TYR A 76 8.89 -0.07 13.92
N HIS A 77 9.70 -0.17 12.86
CA HIS A 77 11.12 0.17 12.90
C HIS A 77 11.42 1.64 12.55
N SER A 78 10.61 2.27 11.70
CA SER A 78 10.83 3.66 11.25
C SER A 78 10.08 4.69 12.10
N ALA A 79 9.06 4.27 12.87
CA ALA A 79 8.07 5.14 13.51
C ALA A 79 7.33 6.08 12.52
N GLU A 80 7.38 5.80 11.22
CA GLU A 80 6.69 6.55 10.19
C GLU A 80 5.44 5.80 9.73
N TYR A 81 4.30 6.48 9.71
CA TYR A 81 3.06 5.90 9.23
C TYR A 81 3.02 5.96 7.69
N VAL A 82 2.70 4.83 7.06
CA VAL A 82 2.45 4.73 5.61
C VAL A 82 0.97 4.50 5.41
N TYR A 83 0.32 5.23 4.51
CA TYR A 83 -1.12 5.15 4.29
C TYR A 83 -1.47 4.50 2.95
N THR A 84 -2.41 3.56 2.94
CA THR A 84 -2.98 3.03 1.70
C THR A 84 -4.24 3.81 1.31
N SER A 85 -4.57 3.86 0.02
CA SER A 85 -5.84 4.45 -0.45
C SER A 85 -7.06 3.79 0.20
N SER A 86 -6.97 2.51 0.57
CA SER A 86 -8.06 1.80 1.27
C SER A 86 -8.24 2.27 2.72
N GLU A 87 -7.17 2.62 3.42
CA GLU A 87 -7.26 3.14 4.78
C GLU A 87 -7.80 4.56 4.80
N ILE A 88 -7.40 5.39 3.83
CA ILE A 88 -7.96 6.73 3.67
C ILE A 88 -9.47 6.67 3.42
N ARG A 89 -9.93 5.72 2.60
CA ARG A 89 -11.38 5.47 2.43
C ARG A 89 -12.05 5.14 3.77
N GLN A 90 -11.48 4.21 4.54
CA GLN A 90 -12.04 3.83 5.84
C GLN A 90 -12.05 4.99 6.83
N LEU A 91 -11.01 5.85 6.82
CA LEU A 91 -10.96 7.05 7.65
C LEU A 91 -12.06 8.05 7.27
N PHE A 92 -12.28 8.30 5.97
CA PHE A 92 -13.39 9.15 5.55
C PHE A 92 -14.77 8.55 5.87
N GLU A 93 -14.93 7.23 5.73
CA GLU A 93 -16.19 6.55 6.00
C GLU A 93 -16.56 6.53 7.48
N ARG A 94 -15.58 6.51 8.37
CA ARG A 94 -15.80 6.17 9.79
C ARG A 94 -15.41 7.25 10.78
N ALA A 95 -14.57 8.21 10.40
CA ALA A 95 -13.94 9.09 11.38
C ALA A 95 -13.80 10.55 10.95
N PHE A 96 -13.42 10.83 9.71
CA PHE A 96 -13.01 12.17 9.31
C PHE A 96 -14.10 13.24 9.52
N PHE A 97 -15.34 12.92 9.18
CA PHE A 97 -16.50 13.82 9.34
C PHE A 97 -17.25 13.65 10.67
N GLN A 98 -16.65 12.97 11.66
CA GLN A 98 -17.22 12.76 13.00
C GLN A 98 -16.38 13.55 14.02
N PRO A 99 -16.74 14.81 14.34
CA PRO A 99 -15.95 15.68 15.22
C PRO A 99 -15.59 15.05 16.58
N GLU A 100 -16.49 14.22 17.12
CA GLU A 100 -16.31 13.51 18.39
C GLU A 100 -15.11 12.55 18.42
N LEU A 101 -14.63 12.11 17.25
CA LEU A 101 -13.48 11.22 17.12
C LEU A 101 -12.14 11.96 17.00
N TRP A 102 -12.15 13.28 16.84
CA TRP A 102 -10.93 14.09 16.76
C TRP A 102 -10.35 14.43 18.13
N GLU A 103 -11.21 14.47 19.15
CA GLU A 103 -10.83 14.81 20.53
C GLU A 103 -10.58 13.56 21.40
N LYS A 104 -11.02 12.39 20.93
CA LYS A 104 -10.88 11.13 21.67
C LYS A 104 -9.81 10.28 21.00
N ALA A 105 -8.76 9.94 21.76
CA ALA A 105 -7.88 8.86 21.37
C ALA A 105 -8.72 7.57 21.30
N PRO A 106 -8.83 6.92 20.13
CA PRO A 106 -9.71 5.77 20.00
C PRO A 106 -9.20 4.61 20.83
N THR A 107 -10.15 3.95 21.45
CA THR A 107 -9.92 2.67 22.10
C THR A 107 -9.77 1.59 21.02
N ARG A 108 -9.09 0.48 21.38
CA ARG A 108 -8.75 -0.62 20.48
C ARG A 108 -9.94 -1.22 19.69
N ASP A 109 -11.18 -0.92 20.07
CA ASP A 109 -12.40 -1.59 19.62
C ASP A 109 -13.36 -0.69 18.80
N ASP A 110 -12.93 0.52 18.41
CA ASP A 110 -13.82 1.54 17.81
C ASP A 110 -14.14 1.26 16.32
N GLY A 111 -13.97 0.01 15.87
CA GLY A 111 -14.27 -0.44 14.51
C GLY A 111 -13.35 0.13 13.43
N VAL A 112 -12.62 1.22 13.67
CA VAL A 112 -11.61 1.77 12.77
C VAL A 112 -10.28 1.05 13.05
N SER A 113 -10.02 -0.06 12.36
CA SER A 113 -8.72 -0.75 12.44
C SER A 113 -7.63 0.02 11.67
N VAL A 114 -7.37 1.28 12.05
CA VAL A 114 -6.03 1.86 11.95
C VAL A 114 -5.32 1.37 13.21
N ALA A 115 -4.17 0.72 13.09
CA ALA A 115 -3.50 0.01 14.18
C ALA A 115 -3.63 0.76 15.52
N ALA A 116 -4.21 0.08 16.52
CA ALA A 116 -4.69 0.66 17.77
C ALA A 116 -3.74 1.72 18.33
N GLY A 117 -4.21 2.97 18.38
CA GLY A 117 -3.48 4.14 18.90
C GLY A 117 -3.18 5.26 17.87
N GLY A 118 -3.28 4.99 16.57
CA GLY A 118 -2.81 5.93 15.53
C GLY A 118 -3.85 6.83 14.84
N ILE A 119 -5.14 6.72 15.19
CA ILE A 119 -6.22 7.37 14.40
C ILE A 119 -6.20 8.89 14.51
N VAL A 120 -5.96 9.47 15.70
CA VAL A 120 -5.96 10.94 15.86
C VAL A 120 -4.86 11.58 15.02
N VAL A 121 -3.65 11.00 15.06
CA VAL A 121 -2.53 11.43 14.22
C VAL A 121 -2.90 11.28 12.73
N ALA A 122 -3.52 10.15 12.37
CA ALA A 122 -4.01 9.95 11.01
C ALA A 122 -5.07 10.96 10.57
N LEU A 123 -5.95 11.41 11.47
CA LEU A 123 -6.96 12.43 11.18
C LEU A 123 -6.35 13.81 10.96
N TRP A 124 -5.38 14.22 11.79
CA TRP A 124 -4.67 15.49 11.59
C TRP A 124 -3.84 15.52 10.30
N ASP A 125 -3.14 14.42 10.01
CA ASP A 125 -2.44 14.25 8.74
C ASP A 125 -3.42 14.32 7.56
N LEU A 126 -4.55 13.62 7.68
CA LEU A 126 -5.59 13.60 6.66
C LEU A 126 -6.25 14.97 6.48
N ASP A 127 -6.45 15.75 7.54
CA ASP A 127 -7.00 17.11 7.48
C ASP A 127 -6.11 18.04 6.66
N ARG A 128 -4.81 18.00 6.97
CA ARG A 128 -3.83 18.79 6.24
C ARG A 128 -3.80 18.42 4.77
N ALA A 129 -3.86 17.12 4.46
CA ALA A 129 -3.86 16.64 3.08
C ALA A 129 -5.18 16.94 2.35
N TYR A 130 -6.32 16.84 3.03
CA TYR A 130 -7.65 17.17 2.53
C TYR A 130 -7.76 18.67 2.22
N SER A 131 -7.30 19.52 3.14
CA SER A 131 -7.27 20.98 3.00
C SER A 131 -6.38 21.46 1.84
N ALA A 132 -5.42 20.64 1.41
CA ALA A 132 -4.57 20.94 0.24
C ALA A 132 -5.17 20.50 -1.10
N LEU A 133 -6.33 19.84 -1.12
CA LEU A 133 -6.96 19.40 -2.37
C LEU A 133 -7.55 20.56 -3.17
N ALA A 134 -7.64 20.34 -4.49
CA ALA A 134 -8.41 21.24 -5.34
C ALA A 134 -9.89 21.26 -4.91
N PRO A 135 -10.60 22.39 -5.01
CA PRO A 135 -11.99 22.51 -4.54
C PRO A 135 -12.93 21.44 -5.11
N LEU A 136 -12.74 21.07 -6.37
CA LEU A 136 -13.54 20.05 -7.05
C LEU A 136 -13.29 18.62 -6.52
N ASP A 137 -12.09 18.33 -6.05
CA ASP A 137 -11.74 17.03 -5.47
C ASP A 137 -12.30 16.94 -4.04
N ALA A 138 -12.12 17.99 -3.25
CA ALA A 138 -12.69 18.11 -1.90
C ALA A 138 -14.22 18.02 -1.91
N ALA A 139 -14.88 18.67 -2.88
CA ALA A 139 -16.33 18.65 -3.03
C ALA A 139 -16.90 17.25 -3.29
N VAL A 140 -16.20 16.42 -4.06
CA VAL A 140 -16.63 15.03 -4.34
C VAL A 140 -16.45 14.13 -3.12
N ILE A 141 -15.38 14.32 -2.35
CA ILE A 141 -15.17 13.61 -1.07
C ILE A 141 -16.30 13.95 -0.09
N ALA A 142 -16.56 15.24 0.12
CA ALA A 142 -17.66 15.71 0.97
C ALA A 142 -19.02 15.19 0.49
N LYS A 143 -19.29 15.24 -0.83
CA LYS A 143 -20.50 14.68 -1.44
C LYS A 143 -20.71 13.22 -1.03
N ARG A 144 -19.67 12.41 -1.11
CA ARG A 144 -19.75 10.98 -0.81
C ARG A 144 -19.84 10.68 0.68
N TYR A 145 -18.96 11.28 1.48
CA TYR A 145 -18.68 10.82 2.84
C TYR A 145 -19.31 11.69 3.92
N GLU A 146 -19.47 13.00 3.69
CA GLU A 146 -20.16 13.90 4.62
C GLU A 146 -21.67 13.86 4.38
N ARG A 147 -22.10 13.96 3.12
CA ARG A 147 -23.53 14.04 2.75
C ARG A 147 -24.17 12.68 2.44
N GLY A 148 -23.37 11.67 2.13
CA GLY A 148 -23.88 10.35 1.76
C GLY A 148 -24.54 10.29 0.37
N ASP A 149 -24.32 11.29 -0.48
CA ASP A 149 -24.96 11.38 -1.79
C ASP A 149 -24.44 10.31 -2.76
N ALA A 150 -25.29 9.92 -3.71
CA ALA A 150 -24.87 9.09 -4.84
C ALA A 150 -23.93 9.86 -5.77
N LEU A 151 -22.91 9.16 -6.29
CA LEU A 151 -21.97 9.70 -7.25
C LEU A 151 -22.28 9.21 -8.66
N SER A 152 -22.12 10.10 -9.63
CA SER A 152 -22.06 9.73 -11.05
C SER A 152 -20.79 8.91 -11.35
N PRO A 153 -20.72 8.23 -12.51
CA PRO A 153 -19.50 7.52 -12.92
C PRO A 153 -18.26 8.43 -12.99
N ALA A 154 -18.43 9.66 -13.50
CA ALA A 154 -17.34 10.64 -13.58
C ALA A 154 -16.87 11.09 -12.19
N GLU A 155 -17.81 11.32 -11.27
CA GLU A 155 -17.49 11.65 -9.87
C GLU A 155 -16.83 10.46 -9.16
N THR A 156 -17.23 9.22 -9.45
CA THR A 156 -16.61 8.02 -8.87
C THR A 156 -15.14 7.89 -9.27
N MET A 157 -14.83 8.17 -10.54
CA MET A 157 -13.44 8.23 -11.01
C MET A 157 -12.67 9.39 -10.36
N ARG A 158 -13.31 10.56 -10.22
CA ARG A 158 -12.70 11.71 -9.55
C ARG A 158 -12.42 11.42 -8.08
N LEU A 159 -13.37 10.82 -7.36
CA LEU A 159 -13.22 10.40 -5.97
C LEU A 159 -12.00 9.50 -5.82
N SER A 160 -11.89 8.47 -6.67
CA SER A 160 -10.75 7.56 -6.65
C SER A 160 -9.42 8.30 -6.81
N ARG A 161 -9.34 9.21 -7.79
CA ARG A 161 -8.14 10.05 -8.02
C ARG A 161 -7.84 10.99 -6.85
N ALA A 162 -8.87 11.56 -6.22
CA ALA A 162 -8.72 12.43 -5.06
C ALA A 162 -8.14 11.68 -3.85
N ILE A 163 -8.64 10.47 -3.60
CA ILE A 163 -8.09 9.57 -2.56
C ILE A 163 -6.64 9.22 -2.87
N ASP A 164 -6.31 8.87 -4.12
CA ASP A 164 -4.93 8.55 -4.50
C ASP A 164 -3.99 9.77 -4.43
N LYS A 165 -4.52 10.99 -4.60
CA LYS A 165 -3.75 12.22 -4.37
C LYS A 165 -3.45 12.42 -2.89
N ILE A 166 -4.44 12.22 -2.00
CA ILE A 166 -4.22 12.26 -0.56
C ILE A 166 -3.18 11.21 -0.15
N ALA A 167 -3.33 9.96 -0.59
CA ALA A 167 -2.40 8.89 -0.27
C ALA A 167 -0.97 9.25 -0.66
N ARG A 168 -0.76 9.77 -1.88
CA ARG A 168 0.58 10.22 -2.32
C ARG A 168 1.08 11.41 -1.49
N SER A 169 0.22 12.37 -1.18
CA SER A 169 0.60 13.53 -0.35
C SER A 169 1.10 13.09 1.04
N LEU A 170 0.36 12.19 1.70
CA LEU A 170 0.72 11.65 3.01
C LEU A 170 2.02 10.84 2.97
N ASN A 171 2.24 10.08 1.91
CA ASN A 171 3.41 9.20 1.78
C ASN A 171 4.63 9.87 1.11
N ASN A 172 4.54 11.13 0.69
CA ASN A 172 5.60 11.79 -0.09
C ASN A 172 6.96 11.79 0.63
N GLY A 173 6.97 11.97 1.96
CA GLY A 173 8.20 11.92 2.76
C GLY A 173 8.88 10.56 2.73
N VAL A 174 8.09 9.49 2.83
CA VAL A 174 8.55 8.09 2.79
C VAL A 174 9.13 7.77 1.41
N VAL A 175 8.40 8.11 0.35
CA VAL A 175 8.82 7.86 -1.03
C VAL A 175 10.11 8.61 -1.37
N LYS A 176 10.23 9.87 -0.96
CA LYS A 176 11.43 10.69 -1.22
C LYS A 176 12.68 10.06 -0.59
N ARG A 177 12.61 9.72 0.70
CA ARG A 177 13.73 9.09 1.41
C ARG A 177 14.12 7.73 0.86
N GLN A 178 13.16 6.94 0.39
CA GLN A 178 13.45 5.65 -0.25
C GLN A 178 14.18 5.83 -1.57
N ASN A 179 13.77 6.80 -2.39
CA ASN A 179 14.47 7.11 -3.62
C ASN A 179 15.91 7.56 -3.35
N GLU A 180 16.12 8.36 -2.29
CA GLU A 180 17.45 8.74 -1.82
C GLU A 180 18.26 7.52 -1.35
N ALA A 181 17.69 6.65 -0.52
CA ALA A 181 18.35 5.43 -0.05
C ALA A 181 18.72 4.46 -1.18
N LYS A 182 17.85 4.29 -2.19
CA LYS A 182 18.14 3.48 -3.39
C LYS A 182 19.24 4.10 -4.25
N ALA A 183 19.24 5.43 -4.41
CA ALA A 183 20.30 6.14 -5.13
C ALA A 183 21.66 5.99 -4.43
N HIS A 184 21.69 6.06 -3.09
CA HIS A 184 22.93 5.86 -2.32
C HIS A 184 23.36 4.39 -2.25
N GLY A 185 22.43 3.43 -2.18
CA GLY A 185 22.72 2.00 -2.23
C GLY A 185 23.26 1.52 -3.58
N ALA A 186 22.93 2.21 -4.68
CA ALA A 186 23.49 1.93 -6.01
C ALA A 186 24.98 2.28 -6.12
N ASN A 187 25.48 3.25 -5.34
CA ASN A 187 26.89 3.66 -5.38
C ASN A 187 27.83 2.72 -4.61
N ASN A 188 27.33 1.84 -3.74
CA ASN A 188 28.17 0.92 -2.97
C ASN A 188 28.42 -0.45 -3.64
N ARG A 189 27.86 -0.72 -4.83
CA ARG A 189 28.12 -1.99 -5.56
C ARG A 189 29.37 -1.95 -6.46
N GLY A 190 30.10 -0.83 -6.49
CA GLY A 190 31.29 -0.65 -7.35
C GLY A 190 32.64 -0.62 -6.63
N GLN A 191 32.68 -0.59 -5.29
CA GLN A 191 33.94 -0.68 -4.55
C GLN A 191 34.22 -2.15 -4.18
N THR A 192 34.63 -2.93 -5.17
CA THR A 192 35.51 -4.08 -4.91
C THR A 192 36.78 -3.51 -4.29
N VAL A 193 36.91 -3.72 -2.97
CA VAL A 193 38.15 -3.50 -2.24
C VAL A 193 39.16 -4.48 -2.85
N ASN A 194 40.06 -3.99 -3.71
CA ASN A 194 41.27 -4.72 -4.08
C ASN A 194 42.11 -4.82 -2.80
N ALA A 195 41.89 -5.90 -2.04
CA ALA A 195 42.78 -6.28 -0.97
C ALA A 195 44.03 -6.90 -1.62
N ASP A 196 45.06 -6.08 -1.76
CA ASP A 196 46.42 -6.51 -2.09
C ASP A 196 46.88 -7.55 -1.06
N PHE A 197 46.86 -8.82 -1.46
CA PHE A 197 47.59 -9.89 -0.78
C PHE A 197 49.06 -9.79 -1.18
N ALA A 198 49.88 -9.17 -0.34
CA ALA A 198 51.33 -9.30 -0.41
C ALA A 198 51.74 -10.67 0.18
N PRO A 199 52.49 -11.52 -0.53
CA PRO A 199 53.04 -12.74 0.05
C PRO A 199 54.29 -12.41 0.87
N ALA A 200 54.38 -13.04 2.05
CA ALA A 200 55.62 -13.20 2.80
C ALA A 200 56.22 -14.58 2.50
#